data_AF-A0A382Y4G4-F1
#
_entry.id   AF-A0A382Y4G4-F1
#
_cell.length_a   1.000
_cell.length_b   1.000
_cell.length_c   1.000
_cell.angle_alpha   90.00
_cell.angle_beta   90.00
_cell.angle_gamma   90.00
#
_symmetry.space_group_name_H-M   'P 1'
#
loop_
_entity.id
_entity.type
_entity.pdbx_description
1 polymer ?
#
loop_
_entity_poly.entity_id
_entity_poly.type
_entity_poly.pdbx_seq_one_letter_code
_entity_poly.pdbx_strand_id
1 'polypeptide(L)'
;VKTKPKISIADIETFADDPDLERMVGIYNEHGCLIVRGLMSLYVNDLHRDIGTIAQESIVQLDEAVEIVEGWRTPNGTLFIPTPEGNPRDKQIMVLGIHYNNSEAFEASSRDPKVIEIITAILGSDFEIFGSGQSLYKEANGGHPKLLHQDSAYFQHRHEGPVGILSYVVDT
;
A
#
# COMPACT_ATOMS: atom_id res chain seq x y z
N VAL A 1 1.24 7.40 33.21
CA VAL A 1 0.65 7.61 31.87
C VAL A 1 -0.76 7.04 31.92
N LYS A 2 -1.81 7.86 31.70
CA LYS A 2 -3.18 7.33 31.60
C LYS A 2 -3.23 6.49 30.33
N THR A 3 -3.54 5.21 30.46
CA THR A 3 -3.81 4.34 29.32
C THR A 3 -5.03 4.89 28.58
N LYS A 4 -4.84 5.31 27.33
CA LYS A 4 -5.97 5.61 26.44
C LYS A 4 -6.82 4.34 26.30
N PRO A 5 -8.16 4.45 26.18
CA PRO A 5 -9.01 3.31 25.91
C PRO A 5 -8.52 2.57 24.66
N LYS A 6 -8.68 1.24 24.65
CA LYS A 6 -8.44 0.46 23.44
C LYS A 6 -9.46 0.89 22.39
N ILE A 7 -8.98 1.23 21.20
CA ILE A 7 -9.82 1.48 20.03
C ILE A 7 -10.09 0.15 19.31
N SER A 8 -11.26 0.05 18.69
CA SER A 8 -11.68 -1.05 17.83
C SER A 8 -11.74 -0.58 16.37
N ILE A 9 -11.86 -1.52 15.43
CA ILE A 9 -12.06 -1.20 14.01
C ILE A 9 -13.34 -0.37 13.82
N ALA A 10 -14.40 -0.67 14.55
CA ALA A 10 -15.68 0.04 14.46
C ALA A 10 -15.57 1.53 14.85
N ASP A 11 -14.56 1.89 15.64
CA ASP A 11 -14.32 3.28 16.05
C ASP A 11 -13.66 4.10 14.93
N ILE A 12 -12.96 3.45 13.99
CA ILE A 12 -12.17 4.11 12.94
C ILE A 12 -12.60 3.73 11.52
N GLU A 13 -13.64 2.90 11.36
CA GLU A 13 -14.15 2.51 10.05
C GLU A 13 -15.30 3.40 9.55
N THR A 14 -15.34 3.54 8.23
CA THR A 14 -16.34 4.26 7.46
C THR A 14 -16.54 3.56 6.11
N PHE A 15 -17.47 4.03 5.29
CA PHE A 15 -17.89 3.37 4.05
C PHE A 15 -17.85 4.34 2.87
N ALA A 16 -17.43 3.84 1.70
CA ALA A 16 -17.24 4.66 0.51
C ALA A 16 -18.55 5.04 -0.22
N ASP A 17 -19.67 4.36 0.06
CA ASP A 17 -20.93 4.58 -0.65
C ASP A 17 -21.61 5.89 -0.27
N ASP A 18 -21.41 6.36 0.97
CA ASP A 18 -21.95 7.63 1.49
C ASP A 18 -20.95 8.26 2.48
N PRO A 19 -19.92 8.97 1.96
CA PRO A 19 -18.82 9.44 2.79
C PRO A 19 -19.20 10.67 3.63
N ASP A 20 -19.27 10.50 4.95
CA ASP A 20 -19.29 11.61 5.91
C ASP A 20 -17.87 12.16 6.10
N LEU A 21 -17.49 13.12 5.25
CA LEU A 21 -16.14 13.69 5.23
C LEU A 21 -15.75 14.36 6.56
N GLU A 22 -16.70 15.03 7.24
CA GLU A 22 -16.41 15.68 8.52
C GLU A 22 -16.05 14.63 9.58
N ARG A 23 -16.82 13.54 9.65
CA ARG A 23 -16.50 12.41 10.52
C ARG A 23 -15.16 11.76 10.14
N MET A 24 -14.89 11.55 8.85
CA MET A 24 -13.62 10.95 8.40
C MET A 24 -12.41 11.77 8.83
N VAL A 25 -12.48 13.10 8.67
CA VAL A 25 -11.44 14.03 9.12
C VAL A 25 -11.30 14.00 10.64
N GLY A 26 -12.41 13.93 11.38
CA GLY A 26 -12.41 13.78 12.83
C GLY A 26 -11.67 12.53 13.30
N ILE A 27 -11.99 11.37 12.70
CA ILE A 27 -11.32 10.09 12.98
C ILE A 27 -9.82 10.19 12.69
N TYR A 28 -9.46 10.71 11.51
CA TYR A 28 -8.05 10.84 11.11
C TYR A 28 -7.27 11.74 12.07
N ASN A 29 -7.81 12.90 12.44
CA ASN A 29 -7.15 13.84 13.34
C ASN A 29 -7.00 13.27 14.77
N GLU A 30 -7.94 12.46 15.23
CA GLU A 30 -7.87 11.83 16.55
C GLU A 30 -6.90 10.64 16.61
N HIS A 31 -6.91 9.80 15.57
CA HIS A 31 -6.25 8.49 15.59
C HIS A 31 -5.02 8.37 14.67
N GLY A 32 -4.84 9.29 13.73
CA GLY A 32 -3.80 9.27 12.71
C GLY A 32 -4.05 8.26 11.57
N CYS A 33 -5.22 7.61 11.55
CA CYS A 33 -5.64 6.70 10.50
C CYS A 33 -7.17 6.51 10.50
N LEU A 34 -7.71 6.02 9.39
CA LEU A 34 -9.09 5.55 9.26
C LEU A 34 -9.17 4.38 8.27
N ILE A 35 -10.26 3.61 8.32
CA ILE A 35 -10.55 2.52 7.39
C ILE A 35 -11.74 2.90 6.53
N VAL A 36 -11.57 2.96 5.21
CA VAL A 36 -12.67 3.22 4.27
C VAL A 36 -13.05 1.94 3.53
N ARG A 37 -14.14 1.31 3.96
CA ARG A 37 -14.66 0.09 3.35
C ARG A 37 -15.21 0.37 1.95
N GLY A 38 -14.88 -0.51 1.00
CA GLY A 38 -15.42 -0.46 -0.37
C GLY A 38 -14.79 0.57 -1.30
N LEU A 39 -13.85 1.40 -0.82
CA LEU A 39 -13.28 2.51 -1.60
C LEU A 39 -12.63 2.04 -2.92
N MET A 40 -11.91 0.92 -2.88
CA MET A 40 -11.18 0.38 -4.03
C MET A 40 -11.92 -0.74 -4.78
N SER A 41 -13.21 -0.94 -4.48
CA SER A 41 -13.98 -2.07 -5.01
C SER A 41 -14.04 -2.13 -6.54
N LEU A 42 -14.05 -0.97 -7.21
CA LEU A 42 -14.06 -0.88 -8.67
C LEU A 42 -12.77 -1.40 -9.32
N TYR A 43 -11.65 -1.36 -8.58
CA TYR A 43 -10.31 -1.65 -9.12
C TYR A 43 -9.76 -3.00 -8.69
N VAL A 44 -10.33 -3.61 -7.64
CA VAL A 44 -9.72 -4.77 -6.96
C VAL A 44 -9.45 -5.95 -7.91
N ASN A 45 -10.36 -6.24 -8.83
CA ASN A 45 -10.21 -7.36 -9.76
C ASN A 45 -9.09 -7.11 -10.78
N ASP A 46 -9.00 -5.89 -11.31
CA ASP A 46 -7.97 -5.53 -12.27
C ASP A 46 -6.60 -5.42 -11.60
N LEU A 47 -6.54 -4.83 -10.41
CA LEU A 47 -5.35 -4.81 -9.58
C LEU A 47 -4.87 -6.23 -9.28
N HIS A 48 -5.77 -7.13 -8.90
CA HIS A 48 -5.42 -8.53 -8.59
C HIS A 48 -4.82 -9.24 -9.80
N ARG A 49 -5.44 -9.06 -10.98
CA ARG A 49 -4.94 -9.62 -12.25
C ARG A 49 -3.56 -9.07 -12.61
N ASP A 50 -3.39 -7.75 -12.56
CA ASP A 50 -2.16 -7.08 -12.97
C ASP A 50 -1.01 -7.45 -12.01
N ILE A 51 -1.27 -7.43 -10.69
CA ILE A 51 -0.33 -7.89 -9.66
C ILE A 51 0.06 -9.34 -9.90
N GLY A 52 -0.90 -10.23 -10.16
CA GLY A 52 -0.62 -11.64 -10.43
C GLY A 52 0.22 -11.84 -11.69
N THR A 53 -0.05 -11.08 -12.74
CA THR A 53 0.70 -11.15 -14.01
C THR A 53 2.15 -10.72 -13.81
N ILE A 54 2.36 -9.56 -13.18
CA ILE A 54 3.70 -9.03 -12.92
C ILE A 54 4.46 -9.95 -11.94
N ALA A 55 3.78 -10.52 -10.94
CA ALA A 55 4.42 -11.48 -10.04
C ALA A 55 4.95 -12.71 -10.79
N GLN A 56 4.18 -13.28 -11.72
CA GLN A 56 4.64 -14.40 -12.54
C GLN A 56 5.82 -14.02 -13.44
N GLU A 57 5.76 -12.85 -14.09
CA GLU A 57 6.86 -12.33 -14.89
C GLU A 57 8.15 -12.17 -14.05
N SER A 58 8.03 -11.60 -12.85
CA SER A 58 9.17 -11.42 -11.94
C SER A 58 9.79 -12.74 -11.50
N ILE A 59 8.99 -13.81 -11.36
CA ILE A 59 9.50 -15.14 -11.02
C ILE A 59 10.30 -15.71 -12.20
N VAL A 60 9.82 -15.55 -13.43
CA VAL A 60 10.53 -15.99 -14.64
C VAL A 60 11.86 -15.26 -14.81
N GLN A 61 11.91 -13.97 -14.48
CA GLN A 61 13.10 -13.13 -14.59
C GLN A 61 14.10 -13.28 -13.43
N LEU A 62 13.85 -14.17 -12.47
CA LEU A 62 14.66 -14.27 -11.26
C LEU A 62 16.12 -14.67 -11.53
N ASP A 63 16.36 -15.48 -12.57
CA ASP A 63 17.72 -15.87 -13.00
C ASP A 63 18.54 -14.70 -13.57
N GLU A 64 17.89 -13.60 -13.96
CA GLU A 64 18.51 -12.37 -14.43
C GLU A 64 18.62 -11.30 -13.33
N ALA A 65 18.24 -11.62 -12.10
CA ALA A 65 18.22 -10.66 -11.02
C ALA A 65 19.65 -10.28 -10.57
N VAL A 66 19.84 -8.99 -10.30
CA VAL A 66 21.11 -8.44 -9.82
C VAL A 66 21.03 -8.27 -8.30
N GLU A 67 22.06 -8.72 -7.59
CA GLU A 67 22.18 -8.52 -6.15
C GLU A 67 22.39 -7.03 -5.83
N ILE A 68 21.64 -6.54 -4.85
CA ILE A 68 21.69 -5.19 -4.28
C ILE A 68 21.73 -5.30 -2.75
N VAL A 69 21.92 -4.18 -2.07
CA VAL A 69 22.06 -4.16 -0.59
C VAL A 69 20.87 -4.81 0.11
N GLU A 70 19.66 -4.65 -0.43
CA GLU A 70 18.42 -5.14 0.15
C GLU A 70 18.07 -6.58 -0.23
N GLY A 71 18.69 -7.15 -1.28
CA GLY A 71 18.32 -8.46 -1.84
C GLY A 71 18.65 -8.58 -3.33
N TRP A 72 17.68 -8.99 -4.14
CA TRP A 72 17.87 -9.16 -5.59
C TRP A 72 16.82 -8.38 -6.38
N ARG A 73 17.24 -7.65 -7.40
CA ARG A 73 16.34 -6.88 -8.27
C ARG A 73 16.31 -7.48 -9.67
N THR A 74 15.11 -7.87 -10.12
CA THR A 74 14.88 -8.34 -11.50
C THR A 74 14.88 -7.18 -12.50
N PRO A 75 15.03 -7.47 -13.82
CA PRO A 75 14.91 -6.48 -14.89
C PRO A 75 13.65 -5.60 -14.81
N ASN A 76 12.49 -6.17 -14.45
CA ASN A 76 11.25 -5.40 -14.27
C ASN A 76 11.19 -4.58 -12.95
N GLY A 77 12.27 -4.57 -12.16
CA GLY A 77 12.39 -3.77 -10.94
C GLY A 77 11.84 -4.43 -9.67
N THR A 78 11.34 -5.66 -9.73
CA THR A 78 10.85 -6.38 -8.55
C THR A 78 11.98 -6.70 -7.58
N LEU A 79 11.77 -6.40 -6.29
CA LEU A 79 12.67 -6.76 -5.21
C LEU A 79 12.31 -8.13 -4.65
N PHE A 80 13.29 -9.03 -4.65
CA PHE A 80 13.28 -10.30 -3.96
C PHE A 80 14.17 -10.25 -2.72
N ILE A 81 13.75 -10.94 -1.66
CA ILE A 81 14.49 -11.12 -0.42
C ILE A 81 14.59 -12.60 -0.08
N PRO A 82 15.46 -13.02 0.87
CA PRO A 82 15.51 -14.40 1.31
C PRO A 82 14.14 -14.87 1.82
N THR A 83 13.80 -16.12 1.49
CA THR A 83 12.59 -16.76 2.00
C THR A 83 12.79 -17.30 3.43
N PRO A 84 11.72 -17.47 4.24
CA PRO A 84 11.78 -18.29 5.45
C PRO A 84 12.02 -19.76 5.14
N GLU A 85 12.65 -20.49 6.06
CA GLU A 85 12.91 -21.92 5.94
C GLU A 85 11.62 -22.72 5.64
N GLY A 86 11.71 -23.71 4.74
CA GLY A 86 10.57 -24.55 4.34
C GLY A 86 9.77 -24.07 3.12
N ASN A 87 10.16 -22.95 2.50
CA ASN A 87 9.54 -22.48 1.26
C ASN A 87 10.13 -23.13 -0.01
N PRO A 88 9.36 -23.28 -1.10
CA PRO A 88 9.82 -23.93 -2.34
C PRO A 88 10.94 -23.20 -3.09
N ARG A 89 11.00 -21.88 -2.96
CA ARG A 89 12.01 -21.01 -3.58
C ARG A 89 12.80 -20.32 -2.48
N ASP A 90 14.11 -20.21 -2.64
CA ASP A 90 15.03 -19.58 -1.68
C ASP A 90 14.86 -18.04 -1.60
N LYS A 91 14.11 -17.46 -2.54
CA LYS A 91 13.79 -16.04 -2.64
C LYS A 91 12.28 -15.83 -2.78
N GLN A 92 11.78 -14.80 -2.11
CA GLN A 92 10.38 -14.37 -2.14
C GLN A 92 10.27 -12.92 -2.60
N ILE A 93 9.16 -12.54 -3.21
CA ILE A 93 8.87 -11.16 -3.58
C ILE A 93 8.66 -10.33 -2.31
N MET A 94 9.22 -9.12 -2.26
CA MET A 94 8.97 -8.12 -1.22
C MET A 94 8.25 -6.90 -1.77
N VAL A 95 8.79 -6.33 -2.87
CA VAL A 95 8.21 -5.17 -3.54
C VAL A 95 8.06 -5.52 -5.01
N LEU A 96 6.83 -5.53 -5.50
CA LEU A 96 6.54 -5.87 -6.88
C LEU A 96 6.85 -4.69 -7.81
N GLY A 97 7.44 -4.96 -8.97
CA GLY A 97 7.75 -3.98 -10.03
C GLY A 97 6.53 -3.44 -10.78
N ILE A 98 5.38 -3.28 -10.09
CA ILE A 98 4.19 -2.64 -10.63
C ILE A 98 4.26 -1.13 -10.41
N HIS A 99 3.86 -0.35 -11.41
CA HIS A 99 3.87 1.10 -11.42
C HIS A 99 2.88 1.64 -12.46
N TYR A 100 2.59 2.93 -12.46
CA TYR A 100 1.57 3.53 -13.35
C TYR A 100 1.78 3.24 -14.84
N ASN A 101 3.03 3.08 -15.30
CA ASN A 101 3.32 2.79 -16.71
C ASN A 101 3.09 1.34 -17.15
N ASN A 102 2.79 0.41 -16.23
CA ASN A 102 2.54 -1.01 -16.55
C ASN A 102 1.26 -1.58 -15.92
N SER A 103 0.46 -0.75 -15.25
CA SER A 103 -0.88 -1.10 -14.79
C SER A 103 -1.78 0.14 -14.76
N GLU A 104 -2.74 0.17 -15.67
CA GLU A 104 -3.77 1.22 -15.73
C GLU A 104 -4.62 1.24 -14.45
N ALA A 105 -4.96 0.07 -13.90
CA ALA A 105 -5.73 -0.02 -12.66
C ALA A 105 -4.95 0.55 -11.46
N PHE A 106 -3.63 0.34 -11.42
CA PHE A 106 -2.77 0.93 -10.39
C PHE A 106 -2.72 2.45 -10.51
N GLU A 107 -2.60 2.98 -11.73
CA GLU A 107 -2.67 4.42 -11.96
C GLU A 107 -4.04 5.01 -11.61
N ALA A 108 -5.13 4.43 -12.12
CA ALA A 108 -6.48 4.92 -11.95
C ALA A 108 -6.90 4.92 -10.47
N SER A 109 -6.61 3.84 -9.73
CA SER A 109 -6.94 3.74 -8.30
C SER A 109 -6.26 4.81 -7.44
N SER A 110 -5.03 5.22 -7.79
CA SER A 110 -4.33 6.31 -7.08
C SER A 110 -4.94 7.70 -7.30
N ARG A 111 -5.78 7.85 -8.33
CA ARG A 111 -6.43 9.11 -8.73
C ARG A 111 -7.95 9.02 -8.69
N ASP A 112 -8.49 8.00 -8.03
CA ASP A 112 -9.94 7.84 -7.90
C ASP A 112 -10.56 9.12 -7.28
N PRO A 113 -11.64 9.66 -7.85
CA PRO A 113 -12.22 10.91 -7.37
C PRO A 113 -12.61 10.88 -5.89
N LYS A 114 -13.09 9.75 -5.34
CA LYS A 114 -13.43 9.63 -3.92
C LYS A 114 -12.18 9.60 -3.06
N VAL A 115 -11.10 8.97 -3.51
CA VAL A 115 -9.78 9.06 -2.85
C VAL A 115 -9.34 10.52 -2.76
N ILE A 116 -9.37 11.24 -3.89
CA ILE A 116 -8.95 12.64 -3.95
C ILE A 116 -9.84 13.51 -3.05
N GLU A 117 -11.14 13.29 -3.02
CA GLU A 117 -12.09 13.99 -2.15
C GLU A 117 -11.76 13.79 -0.66
N ILE A 118 -11.54 12.54 -0.23
CA ILE A 118 -11.19 12.21 1.15
C ILE A 118 -9.84 12.83 1.55
N ILE A 119 -8.82 12.71 0.70
CA ILE A 119 -7.49 13.28 0.98
C ILE A 119 -7.56 14.80 1.01
N THR A 120 -8.34 15.42 0.12
CA THR A 120 -8.56 16.88 0.13
C THR A 120 -9.22 17.34 1.42
N ALA A 121 -10.19 16.56 1.94
CA ALA A 121 -10.82 16.87 3.22
C ALA A 121 -9.83 16.80 4.39
N ILE A 122 -8.87 15.86 4.35
CA ILE A 122 -7.85 15.66 5.40
C ILE A 122 -6.75 16.73 5.32
N LEU A 123 -6.11 16.89 4.16
CA LEU A 123 -4.90 17.70 3.99
C LEU A 123 -5.16 19.13 3.47
N GLY A 124 -6.38 19.40 3.00
CA GLY A 124 -6.66 20.55 2.15
C GLY A 124 -6.30 20.29 0.68
N SER A 125 -6.38 21.32 -0.15
CA SER A 125 -6.20 21.19 -1.61
C SER A 125 -4.75 21.32 -2.10
N ASP A 126 -3.79 21.49 -1.19
CA ASP A 126 -2.37 21.71 -1.52
C ASP A 126 -1.54 20.46 -1.20
N PHE A 127 -1.70 19.43 -2.04
CA PHE A 127 -0.93 18.20 -1.97
C PHE A 127 -0.55 17.70 -3.36
N GLU A 128 0.44 16.81 -3.41
CA GLU A 128 0.81 16.06 -4.62
C GLU A 128 0.68 14.56 -4.40
N ILE A 129 0.41 13.83 -5.47
CA ILE A 129 0.53 12.36 -5.46
C ILE A 129 2.00 12.04 -5.71
N PHE A 130 2.67 11.51 -4.69
CA PHE A 130 4.10 11.24 -4.73
C PHE A 130 4.41 9.83 -5.29
N GLY A 131 5.36 9.76 -6.22
CA GLY A 131 5.86 8.50 -6.77
C GLY A 131 4.91 7.80 -7.75
N SER A 132 5.10 6.50 -7.95
CA SER A 132 4.32 5.66 -8.88
C SER A 132 3.55 4.55 -8.18
N GLY A 133 3.22 4.77 -6.90
CA GLY A 133 2.69 3.76 -6.00
C GLY A 133 3.73 2.69 -5.62
N GLN A 134 3.33 1.77 -4.74
CA GLN A 134 4.13 0.61 -4.35
C GLN A 134 3.21 -0.57 -4.03
N SER A 135 3.55 -1.77 -4.51
CA SER A 135 2.85 -3.00 -4.13
C SER A 135 3.75 -3.91 -3.33
N LEU A 136 3.35 -4.16 -2.08
CA LEU A 136 3.99 -5.13 -1.20
C LEU A 136 3.33 -6.49 -1.40
N TYR A 137 4.08 -7.45 -1.90
CA TYR A 137 3.57 -8.79 -2.17
C TYR A 137 3.97 -9.73 -1.03
N LYS A 138 2.99 -10.28 -0.31
CA LYS A 138 3.24 -11.29 0.72
C LYS A 138 2.91 -12.67 0.17
N GLU A 139 3.94 -13.46 -0.11
CA GLU A 139 3.78 -14.87 -0.49
C GLU A 139 3.20 -15.69 0.67
N ALA A 140 2.50 -16.77 0.33
CA ALA A 140 2.04 -17.73 1.33
C ALA A 140 3.25 -18.30 2.10
N ASN A 141 3.19 -18.32 3.44
CA ASN A 141 4.31 -18.68 4.32
C ASN A 141 5.57 -17.80 4.17
N GLY A 142 5.45 -16.69 3.45
CA GLY A 142 6.43 -15.64 3.31
C GLY A 142 6.05 -14.37 4.10
N GLY A 143 6.87 -13.34 3.94
CA GLY A 143 6.71 -12.05 4.60
C GLY A 143 7.19 -12.08 6.05
N HIS A 144 8.00 -11.09 6.42
CA HIS A 144 8.38 -10.86 7.81
C HIS A 144 7.50 -9.75 8.41
N PRO A 145 7.19 -9.82 9.72
CA PRO A 145 6.59 -8.69 10.41
C PRO A 145 7.43 -7.43 10.19
N LYS A 146 6.77 -6.34 9.81
CA LYS A 146 7.42 -5.04 9.73
C LYS A 146 7.66 -4.55 11.15
N LEU A 147 8.88 -4.07 11.42
CA LEU A 147 9.17 -3.36 12.66
C LEU A 147 8.30 -2.10 12.74
N LEU A 148 7.95 -1.68 13.95
CA LEU A 148 7.24 -0.42 14.14
C LEU A 148 8.10 0.75 13.65
N HIS A 149 7.54 1.56 12.76
CA HIS A 149 8.17 2.75 12.19
C HIS A 149 7.10 3.78 11.81
N GLN A 150 7.55 4.97 11.40
CA GLN A 150 6.70 6.02 10.84
C GLN A 150 7.30 6.48 9.53
N ASP A 151 6.53 6.39 8.45
CA ASP A 151 7.03 6.70 7.11
C ASP A 151 7.42 8.17 6.95
N SER A 152 6.76 9.08 7.68
CA SER A 152 7.05 10.52 7.65
C SER A 152 8.53 10.86 7.89
N ALA A 153 9.26 10.04 8.65
CA ALA A 153 10.68 10.23 8.89
C ALA A 153 11.55 10.09 7.63
N TYR A 154 11.03 9.46 6.57
CA TYR A 154 11.71 9.29 5.28
C TYR A 154 11.42 10.42 4.28
N PHE A 155 10.45 11.28 4.55
CA PHE A 155 10.02 12.33 3.63
C PHE A 155 10.34 13.71 4.20
N GLN A 156 10.81 14.60 3.35
CA GLN A 156 10.96 16.00 3.73
C GLN A 156 9.59 16.69 3.64
N HIS A 157 9.06 17.15 4.76
CA HIS A 157 7.81 17.89 4.82
C HIS A 157 7.89 19.05 5.83
N ARG A 158 7.15 20.14 5.57
CA ARG A 158 7.11 21.31 6.45
C ARG A 158 6.00 21.22 7.50
N HIS A 159 4.89 20.57 7.15
CA HIS A 159 3.66 20.52 7.94
C HIS A 159 3.30 19.06 8.24
N GLU A 160 2.06 18.67 8.02
CA GLU A 160 1.65 17.27 8.05
C GLU A 160 2.51 16.46 7.08
N GLY A 161 2.91 15.28 7.53
CA GLY A 161 3.69 14.35 6.73
C GLY A 161 2.87 13.74 5.59
N PRO A 162 3.45 12.84 4.80
CA PRO A 162 2.71 12.13 3.76
C PRO A 162 1.55 11.34 4.36
N VAL A 163 0.43 11.31 3.64
CA VAL A 163 -0.69 10.40 3.93
C VAL A 163 -0.53 9.16 3.06
N GLY A 164 -0.26 8.02 3.70
CA GLY A 164 -0.20 6.73 3.04
C GLY A 164 -1.58 6.13 2.84
N ILE A 165 -1.87 5.64 1.64
CA ILE A 165 -3.08 4.86 1.36
C ILE A 165 -2.67 3.40 1.19
N LEU A 166 -3.18 2.54 2.09
CA LEU A 166 -2.97 1.10 2.01
C LEU A 166 -4.24 0.42 1.52
N SER A 167 -4.17 -0.14 0.30
CA SER A 167 -5.27 -0.87 -0.32
C SER A 167 -4.98 -2.37 -0.29
N TYR A 168 -5.92 -3.14 0.23
CA TYR A 168 -5.86 -4.60 0.20
C TYR A 168 -6.52 -5.13 -1.08
N VAL A 169 -5.77 -5.94 -1.82
CA VAL A 169 -6.22 -6.55 -3.10
C VAL A 169 -6.63 -8.02 -2.91
N VAL A 170 -6.52 -8.51 -1.68
CA VAL A 170 -6.94 -9.82 -1.20
C VAL A 170 -7.61 -9.65 0.16
N ASP A 171 -8.40 -10.62 0.57
CA ASP A 171 -8.99 -10.62 1.91
C ASP A 171 -7.89 -10.69 2.99
N THR A 172 -8.05 -9.89 4.05
CA THR A 172 -7.10 -9.79 5.19
C THR A 172 -7.80 -9.89 6.54
#